data_AF-A0A7K0CBU8-F1
#
_entry.id   AF-A0A7K0CBU8-F1
#
_cell.length_a   1.000
_cell.length_b   1.000
_cell.length_c   1.000
_cell.angle_alpha   90.00
_cell.angle_beta   90.00
_cell.angle_gamma   90.00
#
_symmetry.space_group_name_H-M   'P 1'
#
loop_
_entity.id
_entity.type
_entity.pdbx_description
1 polymer ?
#
loop_
_entity_poly.entity_id
_entity_poly.type
_entity_poly.pdbx_seq_one_letter_code
_entity_poly.pdbx_strand_id
1 'polypeptide(L)'
;MNQHSIQPIRRDLFTDRNSGTRIEIFDELSDTAKAALYAFFRRTGDVHLMEEVVLPLFYDGDSQIFAAVRDRPWPPWGLGARTIVAVLQTHLVADSCWGLSPVHVCDEDLTNVGLCAALYKEALETLSVDPSAEVHYLLAEESRLADAVLRRVGFERSEDVFLTEAARYLTYRAPASGLLTSLGLDRSDTVDVLAGALDDDMFERNASFHGTIHLGSRAESTAQRLLAASEIARLVRGGHYSKPAGVPTGTGRFERDAVEEVAQGIREFLTQAEHDELLQYAQDKKADFSPASVRQPGNDKAVVDERVRSTLVLDDLGHFERLLTERIKEHLEAVRSRLNHAAFPLGRIELQLTANGDRDFFGLHRDSEDGDTRELTFVYFLSPEPRRYSGGELRVFETVPEDGRLVPTDRSQTIVPRANLAMFFPSRHDHEVLPVRVPSKAFADSRFSVTGWIHRQ
;
A
#
# COMPACT_ATOMS: atom_id res chain seq x y z
N MET A 1 -30.90 -45.92 -14.51
CA MET A 1 -30.10 -44.88 -13.83
C MET A 1 -30.65 -43.55 -14.31
N ASN A 2 -31.56 -42.94 -13.53
CA ASN A 2 -32.21 -41.69 -13.92
C ASN A 2 -31.20 -40.54 -13.79
N GLN A 3 -30.85 -39.91 -14.91
CA GLN A 3 -30.23 -38.60 -14.92
C GLN A 3 -31.24 -37.61 -14.33
N HIS A 4 -31.03 -37.20 -13.10
CA HIS A 4 -31.68 -35.99 -12.59
C HIS A 4 -31.06 -34.81 -13.33
N SER A 5 -31.74 -34.29 -14.35
CA SER A 5 -31.44 -32.95 -14.85
C SER A 5 -31.68 -32.00 -13.69
N ILE A 6 -30.62 -31.41 -13.16
CA ILE A 6 -30.71 -30.33 -12.17
C ILE A 6 -31.57 -29.26 -12.82
N GLN A 7 -32.77 -29.02 -12.28
CA GLN A 7 -33.59 -27.92 -12.78
C GLN A 7 -32.80 -26.62 -12.53
N PRO A 8 -32.71 -25.71 -13.52
CA PRO A 8 -32.10 -24.41 -13.30
C PRO A 8 -32.79 -23.74 -12.12
N ILE A 9 -32.01 -23.10 -11.26
CA ILE A 9 -32.53 -22.31 -10.14
C ILE A 9 -33.54 -21.31 -10.73
N ARG A 10 -34.78 -21.36 -10.23
CA ARG A 10 -35.90 -20.59 -10.73
C ARG A 10 -35.56 -19.10 -10.71
N ARG A 11 -35.33 -18.51 -11.88
CA ARG A 11 -35.13 -17.08 -12.10
C ARG A 11 -36.50 -16.41 -12.23
N ASP A 12 -37.23 -16.30 -11.13
CA ASP A 12 -38.41 -15.42 -11.15
C ASP A 12 -37.88 -13.98 -11.37
N LEU A 13 -38.46 -13.26 -12.34
CA LEU A 13 -38.08 -11.89 -12.75
C LEU A 13 -38.13 -10.86 -11.60
N PHE A 14 -38.65 -11.25 -10.43
CA PHE A 14 -38.69 -10.46 -9.22
C PHE A 14 -38.14 -11.29 -8.07
N THR A 15 -36.96 -10.93 -7.57
CA THR A 15 -36.55 -11.35 -6.23
C THR A 15 -37.20 -10.42 -5.20
N ASP A 16 -37.93 -10.96 -4.23
CA ASP A 16 -38.43 -10.17 -3.10
C ASP A 16 -37.30 -9.52 -2.29
N ARG A 17 -36.06 -10.02 -2.44
CA ARG A 17 -34.87 -9.60 -1.72
C ARG A 17 -34.51 -8.13 -1.94
N ASN A 18 -34.71 -7.62 -3.15
CA ASN A 18 -34.46 -6.21 -3.50
C ASN A 18 -35.73 -5.37 -3.53
N SER A 19 -36.89 -5.93 -3.15
CA SER A 19 -38.16 -5.21 -3.11
C SER A 19 -38.08 -3.97 -2.21
N GLY A 20 -38.65 -2.86 -2.67
CA GLY A 20 -38.62 -1.58 -1.95
C GLY A 20 -37.22 -0.95 -1.84
N THR A 21 -36.25 -1.40 -2.64
CA THR A 21 -34.92 -0.80 -2.73
C THR A 21 -34.88 0.19 -3.89
N ARG A 22 -34.33 1.38 -3.64
CA ARG A 22 -34.03 2.40 -4.64
C ARG A 22 -32.60 2.90 -4.48
N ILE A 23 -32.02 3.43 -5.53
CA ILE A 23 -30.68 4.00 -5.49
C ILE A 23 -30.82 5.52 -5.32
N GLU A 24 -30.16 6.06 -4.31
CA GLU A 24 -30.00 7.50 -4.09
C GLU A 24 -28.56 7.90 -4.39
N ILE A 25 -28.40 9.05 -5.03
CA ILE A 25 -27.10 9.71 -5.26
C ILE A 25 -27.04 10.92 -4.33
N PHE A 26 -25.99 11.00 -3.53
CA PHE A 26 -25.75 12.13 -2.64
C PHE A 26 -24.59 12.94 -3.19
N ASP A 27 -24.88 14.21 -3.53
CA ASP A 27 -23.90 15.27 -3.74
C ASP A 27 -23.73 16.12 -2.47
N GLU A 28 -24.75 16.13 -1.60
CA GLU A 28 -24.72 16.69 -0.26
C GLU A 28 -25.38 15.72 0.74
N LEU A 29 -24.86 15.68 1.98
CA LEU A 29 -25.41 14.82 3.02
C LEU A 29 -26.27 15.63 4.01
N SER A 30 -27.57 15.36 4.03
CA SER A 30 -28.44 15.78 5.14
C SER A 30 -28.04 15.06 6.43
N ASP A 31 -28.38 15.63 7.60
CA ASP A 31 -28.16 14.98 8.90
C ASP A 31 -28.79 13.58 8.97
N THR A 32 -29.93 13.39 8.31
CA THR A 32 -30.62 12.09 8.26
C THR A 32 -29.87 11.09 7.39
N ALA A 33 -29.40 11.48 6.21
CA ALA A 33 -28.61 10.62 5.32
C ALA A 33 -27.26 10.26 5.97
N LYS A 34 -26.59 11.23 6.60
CA LYS A 34 -25.36 11.02 7.36
C LYS A 34 -25.57 10.03 8.49
N ALA A 35 -26.65 10.17 9.28
CA ALA A 35 -26.97 9.21 10.34
C ALA A 35 -27.25 7.80 9.81
N ALA A 36 -27.92 7.68 8.66
CA ALA A 36 -28.17 6.39 8.01
C ALA A 36 -26.87 5.73 7.52
N LEU A 37 -25.92 6.49 6.96
CA LEU A 37 -24.60 5.99 6.57
C LEU A 37 -23.81 5.51 7.78
N TYR A 38 -23.78 6.28 8.88
CA TYR A 38 -23.16 5.83 10.12
C TYR A 38 -23.77 4.52 10.66
N ALA A 39 -25.10 4.39 10.59
CA ALA A 39 -25.78 3.16 11.00
C ALA A 39 -25.40 1.97 10.10
N PHE A 40 -25.27 2.19 8.80
CA PHE A 40 -24.80 1.19 7.84
C PHE A 40 -23.37 0.73 8.15
N PHE A 41 -22.38 1.63 8.19
CA PHE A 41 -20.98 1.28 8.45
C PHE A 41 -20.77 0.69 9.84
N ARG A 42 -21.61 1.04 10.83
CA ARG A 42 -21.62 0.37 12.14
C ARG A 42 -22.09 -1.08 12.04
N ARG A 43 -23.12 -1.36 11.23
CA ARG A 43 -23.65 -2.71 11.06
C ARG A 43 -22.68 -3.62 10.29
N THR A 44 -21.91 -3.07 9.35
CA THR A 44 -20.90 -3.85 8.60
C THR A 44 -19.56 -4.00 9.34
N GLY A 45 -19.40 -3.36 10.52
CA GLY A 45 -18.15 -3.38 11.29
C GLY A 45 -17.07 -2.43 10.76
N ASP A 46 -17.40 -1.55 9.81
CA ASP A 46 -16.47 -0.72 9.05
C ASP A 46 -16.55 0.77 9.42
N VAL A 47 -16.82 1.08 10.69
CA VAL A 47 -17.01 2.47 11.16
C VAL A 47 -15.82 3.37 10.83
N HIS A 48 -14.61 2.83 10.88
CA HIS A 48 -13.38 3.55 10.54
C HIS A 48 -13.38 4.06 9.09
N LEU A 49 -13.91 3.29 8.12
CA LEU A 49 -14.02 3.75 6.73
C LEU A 49 -14.89 5.00 6.62
N MET A 50 -15.96 5.08 7.40
CA MET A 50 -16.84 6.25 7.39
C MET A 50 -16.12 7.53 7.84
N GLU A 51 -15.34 7.45 8.93
CA GLU A 51 -14.70 8.62 9.53
C GLU A 51 -13.37 9.00 8.86
N GLU A 52 -12.62 8.02 8.37
CA GLU A 52 -11.27 8.23 7.85
C GLU A 52 -11.23 8.39 6.33
N VAL A 53 -12.22 7.86 5.61
CA VAL A 53 -12.23 7.82 4.14
C VAL A 53 -13.47 8.49 3.56
N VAL A 54 -14.66 7.97 3.87
CA VAL A 54 -15.89 8.36 3.16
C VAL A 54 -16.22 9.82 3.39
N LEU A 55 -16.40 10.24 4.65
CA LEU A 55 -16.74 11.63 4.98
C LEU A 55 -15.65 12.62 4.58
N PRO A 56 -14.35 12.39 4.87
CA PRO A 56 -13.30 13.31 4.45
C PRO A 56 -13.28 13.54 2.93
N LEU A 57 -13.39 12.49 2.11
CA LEU A 57 -13.39 12.63 0.66
C LEU A 57 -14.66 13.31 0.15
N PHE A 58 -15.80 12.99 0.75
CA PHE A 58 -17.08 13.62 0.43
C PHE A 58 -17.06 15.13 0.67
N TYR A 59 -16.57 15.58 1.83
CA TYR A 59 -16.55 17.01 2.16
C TYR A 59 -15.50 17.81 1.38
N ASP A 60 -14.51 17.16 0.77
CA ASP A 60 -13.56 17.82 -0.13
C ASP A 60 -14.21 18.21 -1.48
N GLY A 61 -15.44 17.75 -1.76
CA GLY A 61 -16.24 18.14 -2.92
C GLY A 61 -15.93 17.39 -4.21
N ASP A 62 -14.94 16.50 -4.20
CA ASP A 62 -14.49 15.73 -5.36
C ASP A 62 -15.13 14.32 -5.44
N SER A 63 -16.17 14.04 -4.62
CA SER A 63 -16.74 12.69 -4.45
C SER A 63 -18.26 12.67 -4.42
N GLN A 64 -18.85 11.55 -4.84
CA GLN A 64 -20.30 11.29 -4.74
C GLN A 64 -20.55 9.96 -4.03
N ILE A 65 -21.67 9.85 -3.32
CA ILE A 65 -22.08 8.61 -2.65
C ILE A 65 -23.33 8.07 -3.32
N PHE A 66 -23.25 6.83 -3.79
CA PHE A 66 -24.36 6.04 -4.31
C PHE A 66 -24.80 5.09 -3.21
N ALA A 67 -26.07 5.17 -2.79
CA ALA A 67 -26.59 4.32 -1.74
C ALA A 67 -27.86 3.60 -2.18
N ALA A 68 -27.90 2.28 -1.98
CA ALA A 68 -29.14 1.55 -2.05
C ALA A 68 -29.91 1.75 -0.74
N VAL A 69 -31.06 2.40 -0.83
CA VAL A 69 -31.95 2.70 0.28
C VAL A 69 -33.16 1.77 0.18
N ARG A 70 -33.32 0.94 1.21
CA ARG A 70 -34.49 0.09 1.38
C ARG A 70 -35.49 0.80 2.28
N ASP A 71 -36.66 1.07 1.72
CA ASP A 71 -37.76 1.66 2.46
C ASP A 71 -38.52 0.57 3.23
N ARG A 72 -38.85 0.85 4.49
CA ARG A 72 -39.62 -0.09 5.31
C ARG A 72 -41.03 -0.27 4.72
N PRO A 73 -41.59 -1.50 4.72
CA PRO A 73 -43.02 -1.68 4.48
C PRO A 73 -43.84 -0.86 5.49
N TRP A 74 -44.90 -0.23 5.00
CA TRP A 74 -45.76 0.74 5.68
C TRP A 74 -45.86 0.60 7.22
N PRO A 75 -45.74 1.71 8.00
CA PRO A 75 -45.64 3.09 7.54
C PRO A 75 -44.20 3.54 7.18
N PRO A 76 -44.00 4.31 6.09
CA PRO A 76 -42.68 4.71 5.58
C PRO A 76 -42.07 5.94 6.30
N TRP A 77 -42.39 6.16 7.59
CA TRP A 77 -41.89 7.29 8.37
C TRP A 77 -41.42 6.88 9.77
N GLY A 78 -40.56 7.72 10.37
CA GLY A 78 -39.96 7.49 11.69
C GLY A 78 -38.49 7.06 11.63
N LEU A 79 -37.86 6.97 12.81
CA LEU A 79 -36.48 6.46 12.93
C LEU A 79 -36.41 5.03 12.40
N GLY A 80 -35.50 4.77 11.44
CA GLY A 80 -35.35 3.47 10.80
C GLY A 80 -36.33 3.18 9.65
N ALA A 81 -37.11 4.16 9.19
CA ALA A 81 -37.99 4.00 8.02
C ALA A 81 -37.22 3.85 6.70
N ARG A 82 -36.02 4.42 6.64
CA ARG A 82 -35.06 4.28 5.53
C ARG A 82 -33.83 3.57 6.04
N THR A 83 -33.45 2.49 5.37
CA THR A 83 -32.26 1.72 5.72
C THR A 83 -31.33 1.68 4.52
N ILE A 84 -30.12 2.19 4.66
CA ILE A 84 -29.08 1.98 3.65
C ILE A 84 -28.63 0.51 3.75
N VAL A 85 -28.64 -0.19 2.63
CA VAL A 85 -28.30 -1.63 2.52
C VAL A 85 -27.06 -1.88 1.66
N ALA A 86 -26.72 -0.93 0.79
CA ALA A 86 -25.47 -0.93 0.05
C ALA A 86 -24.96 0.50 -0.16
N VAL A 87 -23.64 0.67 -0.23
CA VAL A 87 -22.96 1.95 -0.46
C VAL A 87 -21.81 1.75 -1.45
N LEU A 88 -21.70 2.67 -2.40
CA LEU A 88 -20.54 2.86 -3.27
C LEU A 88 -20.19 4.34 -3.27
N GLN A 89 -18.89 4.65 -3.27
CA GLN A 89 -18.39 6.01 -3.41
C GLN A 89 -17.58 6.13 -4.70
N THR A 90 -17.83 7.20 -5.45
CA THR A 90 -16.96 7.64 -6.54
C THR A 90 -16.17 8.85 -6.08
N HIS A 91 -14.99 9.05 -6.66
CA HIS A 91 -14.31 10.33 -6.55
C HIS A 91 -13.26 10.57 -7.61
N LEU A 92 -12.97 11.85 -7.82
CA LEU A 92 -12.08 12.34 -8.85
C LEU A 92 -10.61 12.21 -8.43
N VAL A 93 -9.80 11.71 -9.36
CA VAL A 93 -8.40 11.31 -9.14
C VAL A 93 -7.47 12.18 -9.95
N ALA A 94 -7.85 12.35 -11.21
CA ALA A 94 -7.28 13.21 -12.22
C ALA A 94 -8.41 13.63 -13.16
N ASP A 95 -8.12 14.52 -14.11
CA ASP A 95 -9.09 14.97 -15.09
C ASP A 95 -9.75 13.78 -15.81
N SER A 96 -11.08 13.71 -15.73
CA SER A 96 -11.92 12.62 -16.29
C SER A 96 -11.52 11.21 -15.85
N CYS A 97 -10.83 11.07 -14.71
CA CYS A 97 -10.47 9.78 -14.13
C CYS A 97 -11.01 9.70 -12.70
N TRP A 98 -11.88 8.74 -12.48
CA TRP A 98 -12.49 8.47 -11.19
C TRP A 98 -12.02 7.13 -10.67
N GLY A 99 -12.20 6.91 -9.38
CA GLY A 99 -12.15 5.55 -8.87
C GLY A 99 -13.31 5.29 -7.95
N LEU A 100 -13.64 4.01 -7.90
CA LEU A 100 -14.89 3.51 -7.35
C LEU A 100 -14.56 2.59 -6.20
N SER A 101 -15.12 2.87 -5.02
CA SER A 101 -15.06 1.91 -3.92
C SER A 101 -15.66 0.55 -4.36
N PRO A 102 -15.31 -0.55 -3.68
CA PRO A 102 -16.16 -1.73 -3.71
C PRO A 102 -17.60 -1.35 -3.35
N VAL A 103 -18.57 -2.14 -3.81
CA VAL A 103 -19.92 -2.03 -3.28
C VAL A 103 -19.89 -2.64 -1.88
N HIS A 104 -20.00 -1.79 -0.87
CA HIS A 104 -20.16 -2.22 0.51
C HIS A 104 -21.62 -2.66 0.67
N VAL A 105 -21.84 -3.86 1.16
CA VAL A 105 -23.17 -4.41 1.47
C VAL A 105 -23.19 -4.95 2.89
N CYS A 106 -24.39 -5.13 3.44
CA CYS A 106 -24.56 -5.84 4.71
C CYS A 106 -24.34 -7.34 4.53
N ASP A 107 -24.01 -8.05 5.62
CA ASP A 107 -23.72 -9.49 5.62
C ASP A 107 -24.81 -10.32 4.92
N GLU A 108 -26.07 -9.96 5.15
CA GLU A 108 -27.24 -10.60 4.53
C GLU A 108 -27.32 -10.41 3.01
N ASP A 109 -26.58 -9.48 2.43
CA ASP A 109 -26.57 -9.13 1.01
C ASP A 109 -25.19 -9.35 0.34
N LEU A 110 -24.22 -9.99 1.02
CA LEU A 110 -22.87 -10.26 0.48
C LEU A 110 -22.86 -11.02 -0.86
N THR A 111 -23.87 -11.87 -1.10
CA THR A 111 -24.02 -12.65 -2.34
C THR A 111 -25.09 -12.07 -3.28
N ASN A 112 -25.60 -10.87 -2.99
CA ASN A 112 -26.64 -10.22 -3.78
C ASN A 112 -26.04 -9.51 -5.00
N VAL A 113 -25.67 -10.30 -6.01
CA VAL A 113 -25.01 -9.81 -7.24
C VAL A 113 -25.86 -8.76 -7.96
N GLY A 114 -27.18 -8.92 -8.00
CA GLY A 114 -28.09 -7.94 -8.62
C GLY A 114 -28.06 -6.57 -7.93
N LEU A 115 -28.02 -6.54 -6.60
CA LEU A 115 -27.89 -5.29 -5.83
C LEU A 115 -26.54 -4.61 -6.10
N CYS A 116 -25.44 -5.37 -6.05
CA CYS A 116 -24.10 -4.83 -6.31
C CYS A 116 -23.99 -4.29 -7.74
N ALA A 117 -24.45 -5.07 -8.73
CA ALA A 117 -24.41 -4.72 -10.14
C ALA A 117 -25.28 -3.49 -10.45
N ALA A 118 -26.48 -3.40 -9.87
CA ALA A 118 -27.37 -2.24 -10.06
C ALA A 118 -26.76 -0.96 -9.50
N LEU A 119 -26.20 -1.01 -8.28
CA LEU A 119 -25.57 0.17 -7.67
C LEU A 119 -24.33 0.62 -8.45
N TYR A 120 -23.52 -0.34 -8.90
CA TYR A 120 -22.33 -0.05 -9.68
C TYR A 120 -22.68 0.48 -11.08
N LYS A 121 -23.74 -0.03 -11.70
CA LYS A 121 -24.27 0.47 -12.98
C LYS A 121 -24.64 1.95 -12.90
N GLU A 122 -25.41 2.37 -11.90
CA GLU A 122 -25.79 3.78 -11.73
C GLU A 122 -24.57 4.70 -11.62
N ALA A 123 -23.52 4.26 -10.91
CA ALA A 123 -22.27 5.00 -10.82
C ALA A 123 -21.58 5.10 -12.18
N LEU A 124 -21.44 3.99 -12.90
CA LEU A 124 -20.80 4.02 -14.22
C LEU A 124 -21.60 4.82 -15.26
N GLU A 125 -22.93 4.76 -15.23
CA GLU A 125 -23.78 5.55 -16.13
C GLU A 125 -23.65 7.04 -15.86
N THR A 126 -23.60 7.43 -14.58
CA THR A 126 -23.35 8.82 -14.16
C THR A 126 -22.00 9.32 -14.68
N LEU A 127 -20.94 8.50 -14.57
CA LEU A 127 -19.61 8.86 -15.06
C LEU A 127 -19.54 8.87 -16.59
N SER A 128 -20.21 7.93 -17.26
CA SER A 128 -20.20 7.77 -18.72
C SER A 128 -20.90 8.91 -19.47
N VAL A 129 -21.54 9.85 -18.77
CA VAL A 129 -21.98 11.12 -19.35
C VAL A 129 -20.80 11.88 -19.97
N ASP A 130 -19.60 11.78 -19.37
CA ASP A 130 -18.36 12.19 -20.00
C ASP A 130 -17.79 11.02 -20.83
N PRO A 131 -17.70 11.15 -22.18
CA PRO A 131 -17.17 10.09 -23.04
C PRO A 131 -15.70 9.76 -22.78
N SER A 132 -14.95 10.69 -22.17
CA SER A 132 -13.55 10.49 -21.80
C SER A 132 -13.38 9.85 -20.42
N ALA A 133 -14.49 9.51 -19.76
CA ALA A 133 -14.42 9.03 -18.40
C ALA A 133 -13.74 7.67 -18.25
N GLU A 134 -12.75 7.63 -17.37
CA GLU A 134 -12.06 6.42 -16.95
C GLU A 134 -12.37 6.09 -15.49
N VAL A 135 -12.42 4.80 -15.21
CA VAL A 135 -12.42 4.25 -13.85
C VAL A 135 -11.04 3.66 -13.60
N HIS A 136 -10.50 3.89 -12.40
CA HIS A 136 -9.26 3.28 -11.98
C HIS A 136 -9.39 2.43 -10.70
N TYR A 137 -8.50 1.44 -10.64
CA TYR A 137 -8.21 0.67 -9.44
C TYR A 137 -6.71 0.64 -9.17
N LEU A 138 -6.31 0.68 -7.89
CA LEU A 138 -4.95 0.32 -7.47
C LEU A 138 -4.93 -1.13 -7.00
N LEU A 139 -4.05 -1.91 -7.59
CA LEU A 139 -3.93 -3.32 -7.30
C LEU A 139 -2.52 -3.66 -6.84
N ALA A 140 -2.37 -4.37 -5.71
CA ALA A 140 -1.07 -4.93 -5.35
C ALA A 140 -0.58 -5.85 -6.47
N GLU A 141 0.68 -5.71 -6.85
CA GLU A 141 1.34 -6.43 -7.95
C GLU A 141 1.18 -7.96 -7.82
N GLU A 142 1.04 -8.47 -6.59
CA GLU A 142 0.87 -9.89 -6.27
C GLU A 142 -0.59 -10.36 -6.23
N SER A 143 -1.59 -9.52 -6.53
CA SER A 143 -3.00 -9.92 -6.45
C SER A 143 -3.49 -10.59 -7.73
N ARG A 144 -3.02 -11.82 -8.00
CA ARG A 144 -3.30 -12.54 -9.26
C ARG A 144 -4.78 -12.67 -9.62
N LEU A 145 -5.64 -12.99 -8.63
CA LEU A 145 -7.08 -13.11 -8.86
C LEU A 145 -7.68 -11.78 -9.32
N ALA A 146 -7.33 -10.69 -8.64
CA ALA A 146 -7.88 -9.38 -8.94
C ALA A 146 -7.34 -8.84 -10.26
N ASP A 147 -6.06 -9.07 -10.56
CA ASP A 147 -5.46 -8.77 -11.86
C ASP A 147 -6.16 -9.51 -13.00
N ALA A 148 -6.38 -10.81 -12.87
CA ALA A 148 -7.07 -11.62 -13.88
C ALA A 148 -8.52 -11.16 -14.09
N VAL A 149 -9.24 -10.85 -13.01
CA VAL A 149 -10.64 -10.39 -13.05
C VAL A 149 -10.75 -9.00 -13.67
N LEU A 150 -9.90 -8.06 -13.27
CA LEU A 150 -9.87 -6.70 -13.83
C LEU A 150 -9.58 -6.74 -15.34
N ARG A 151 -8.55 -7.48 -15.77
CA ARG A 151 -8.24 -7.64 -17.20
C ARG A 151 -9.37 -8.30 -18.00
N ARG A 152 -10.08 -9.27 -17.41
CA ARG A 152 -11.23 -9.93 -18.05
C ARG A 152 -12.39 -8.97 -18.32
N VAL A 153 -12.52 -7.88 -17.56
CA VAL A 153 -13.58 -6.88 -17.74
C VAL A 153 -13.08 -5.58 -18.39
N GLY A 154 -11.90 -5.62 -19.03
CA GLY A 154 -11.42 -4.53 -19.88
C GLY A 154 -10.53 -3.50 -19.19
N PHE A 155 -10.06 -3.75 -17.97
CA PHE A 155 -9.02 -2.90 -17.38
C PHE A 155 -7.65 -3.18 -17.98
N GLU A 156 -6.93 -2.10 -18.28
CA GLU A 156 -5.55 -2.11 -18.71
C GLU A 156 -4.63 -1.65 -17.59
N ARG A 157 -3.51 -2.36 -17.44
CA ARG A 157 -2.49 -2.05 -16.45
C ARG A 157 -1.60 -0.93 -16.96
N SER A 158 -1.51 0.17 -16.22
CA SER A 158 -0.54 1.23 -16.48
C SER A 158 0.87 0.84 -16.00
N GLU A 159 1.87 1.63 -16.41
CA GLU A 159 3.24 1.54 -15.87
C GLU A 159 3.40 2.31 -14.54
N ASP A 160 2.35 3.01 -14.07
CA ASP A 160 2.38 3.76 -12.82
C ASP A 160 2.46 2.80 -11.63
N VAL A 161 3.54 2.92 -10.84
CA VAL A 161 3.80 2.10 -9.65
C VAL A 161 3.71 2.93 -8.38
N PHE A 162 2.92 2.47 -7.42
CA PHE A 162 2.80 3.04 -6.08
C PHE A 162 3.36 2.09 -5.05
N LEU A 163 4.40 2.50 -4.31
CA LEU A 163 5.00 1.67 -3.27
C LEU A 163 4.49 2.09 -1.89
N THR A 164 3.94 1.13 -1.14
CA THR A 164 3.59 1.32 0.27
C THR A 164 4.33 0.30 1.13
N GLU A 165 4.25 0.39 2.46
CA GLU A 165 4.77 -0.65 3.35
C GLU A 165 4.07 -2.01 3.11
N ALA A 166 2.83 -1.99 2.64
CA ALA A 166 2.02 -3.19 2.47
C ALA A 166 2.36 -3.94 1.18
N ALA A 167 2.55 -3.21 0.07
CA ALA A 167 2.84 -3.79 -1.24
C ALA A 167 3.31 -2.73 -2.24
N ARG A 168 3.81 -3.22 -3.38
CA ARG A 168 3.88 -2.48 -4.63
C ARG A 168 2.51 -2.58 -5.32
N TYR A 169 1.93 -1.44 -5.69
CA TYR A 169 0.63 -1.32 -6.34
C TYR A 169 0.81 -0.82 -7.77
N LEU A 170 -0.03 -1.31 -8.67
CA LEU A 170 -0.10 -0.94 -10.06
C LEU A 170 -1.48 -0.34 -10.34
N THR A 171 -1.54 0.70 -11.17
CA THR A 171 -2.82 1.28 -11.58
C THR A 171 -3.42 0.50 -12.73
N TYR A 172 -4.71 0.20 -12.61
CA TYR A 172 -5.54 -0.37 -13.65
C TYR A 172 -6.57 0.67 -14.06
N ARG A 173 -6.77 0.89 -15.36
CA ARG A 173 -7.75 1.85 -15.88
C ARG A 173 -8.64 1.21 -16.95
N ALA A 174 -9.89 1.62 -17.00
CA ALA A 174 -10.83 1.25 -18.06
C ALA A 174 -11.75 2.44 -18.36
N PRO A 175 -12.15 2.68 -19.62
CA PRO A 175 -13.23 3.61 -19.92
C PRO A 175 -14.51 3.19 -19.19
N ALA A 176 -15.21 4.12 -18.53
CA ALA A 176 -16.41 3.84 -17.74
C ALA A 176 -17.50 3.15 -18.59
N SER A 177 -17.71 3.64 -19.82
CA SER A 177 -18.63 3.07 -20.79
C SER A 177 -18.17 1.70 -21.30
N GLY A 178 -16.86 1.51 -21.49
CA GLY A 178 -16.29 0.21 -21.83
C GLY A 178 -16.49 -0.83 -20.72
N LEU A 179 -16.39 -0.42 -19.46
CA LEU A 179 -16.62 -1.29 -18.31
C LEU A 179 -18.10 -1.69 -18.19
N LEU A 180 -19.05 -0.76 -18.41
CA LEU A 180 -20.48 -1.07 -18.49
C LEU A 180 -20.75 -2.18 -19.51
N THR A 181 -20.23 -2.04 -20.72
CA THR A 181 -20.38 -3.05 -21.78
C THR A 181 -19.72 -4.37 -21.43
N SER A 182 -18.53 -4.34 -20.83
CA SER A 182 -17.76 -5.55 -20.49
C SER A 182 -18.45 -6.38 -19.39
N LEU A 183 -19.09 -5.70 -18.43
CA LEU A 183 -19.95 -6.30 -17.41
C LEU A 183 -21.34 -6.69 -17.93
N GLY A 184 -21.69 -6.30 -19.16
CA GLY A 184 -23.00 -6.53 -19.79
C GLY A 184 -24.14 -5.66 -19.22
N LEU A 185 -23.81 -4.64 -18.43
CA LEU A 185 -24.76 -3.79 -17.72
C LEU A 185 -25.42 -2.74 -18.62
N ASP A 186 -24.88 -2.49 -19.82
CA ASP A 186 -25.46 -1.58 -20.82
C ASP A 186 -26.71 -2.13 -21.52
N ARG A 187 -27.01 -3.43 -21.35
CA ARG A 187 -28.10 -4.13 -22.05
C ARG A 187 -29.42 -4.17 -21.27
N SER A 188 -29.41 -3.74 -20.02
CA SER A 188 -30.55 -3.86 -19.10
C SER A 188 -30.69 -2.59 -18.29
N ASP A 189 -31.92 -2.22 -17.96
CA ASP A 189 -32.18 -1.11 -17.07
C ASP A 189 -31.79 -1.47 -15.63
N THR A 190 -31.39 -0.47 -14.83
CA THR A 190 -30.97 -0.69 -13.44
C THR A 190 -32.04 -1.42 -12.61
N VAL A 191 -33.32 -1.11 -12.87
CA VAL A 191 -34.45 -1.76 -12.17
C VAL A 191 -34.51 -3.26 -12.48
N ASP A 192 -34.23 -3.66 -13.71
CA ASP A 192 -34.21 -5.07 -14.12
C ASP A 192 -33.01 -5.80 -13.51
N VAL A 193 -31.83 -5.16 -13.51
CA VAL A 193 -30.63 -5.67 -12.85
C VAL A 193 -30.88 -5.89 -11.35
N LEU A 194 -31.52 -4.91 -10.69
CA LEU A 194 -31.90 -4.97 -9.29
C LEU A 194 -32.94 -6.07 -9.03
N ALA A 195 -33.86 -6.30 -9.97
CA ALA A 195 -34.83 -7.38 -9.91
C ALA A 195 -34.24 -8.77 -10.18
N GLY A 196 -32.95 -8.84 -10.56
CA GLY A 196 -32.21 -10.09 -10.78
C GLY A 196 -32.29 -10.61 -12.22
N ALA A 197 -32.68 -9.78 -13.19
CA ALA A 197 -32.78 -10.12 -14.60
C ALA A 197 -31.39 -10.19 -15.28
N LEU A 198 -30.53 -11.06 -14.77
CA LEU A 198 -29.19 -11.33 -15.27
C LEU A 198 -29.17 -12.72 -15.92
N ASP A 199 -28.66 -12.80 -17.17
CA ASP A 199 -28.31 -14.09 -17.75
C ASP A 199 -27.10 -14.71 -17.01
N ASP A 200 -26.81 -15.99 -17.26
CA ASP A 200 -25.76 -16.71 -16.52
C ASP A 200 -24.39 -16.08 -16.70
N ASP A 201 -24.06 -15.65 -17.93
CA ASP A 201 -22.76 -15.07 -18.25
C ASP A 201 -22.59 -13.69 -17.62
N MET A 202 -23.65 -12.87 -17.62
CA MET A 202 -23.69 -11.57 -16.96
C MET A 202 -23.62 -11.73 -15.44
N PHE A 203 -24.36 -12.67 -14.88
CA PHE A 203 -24.34 -12.98 -13.46
C PHE A 203 -22.94 -13.43 -13.01
N GLU A 204 -22.33 -14.39 -13.70
CA GLU A 204 -20.98 -14.89 -13.36
C GLU A 204 -19.94 -13.78 -13.43
N ARG A 205 -19.97 -12.95 -14.49
CA ARG A 205 -19.04 -11.82 -14.63
C ARG A 205 -19.18 -10.81 -13.49
N ASN A 206 -20.40 -10.38 -13.17
CA ASN A 206 -20.63 -9.42 -12.09
C ASN A 206 -20.34 -10.03 -10.72
N ALA A 207 -20.66 -11.31 -10.50
CA ALA A 207 -20.33 -12.02 -9.26
C ALA A 207 -18.81 -12.11 -9.05
N SER A 208 -18.07 -12.50 -10.11
CA SER A 208 -16.62 -12.58 -10.08
C SER A 208 -15.99 -11.20 -9.87
N PHE A 209 -16.45 -10.18 -10.59
CA PHE A 209 -15.95 -8.82 -10.47
C PHE A 209 -16.20 -8.23 -9.08
N HIS A 210 -17.47 -8.09 -8.65
CA HIS A 210 -17.79 -7.45 -7.37
C HIS A 210 -17.25 -8.27 -6.18
N GLY A 211 -17.33 -9.60 -6.25
CA GLY A 211 -16.77 -10.46 -5.21
C GLY A 211 -15.26 -10.30 -5.08
N THR A 212 -14.54 -10.23 -6.20
CA THR A 212 -13.07 -10.07 -6.18
C THR A 212 -12.66 -8.69 -5.68
N ILE A 213 -13.34 -7.63 -6.12
CA ILE A 213 -13.06 -6.26 -5.65
C ILE A 213 -13.38 -6.14 -4.16
N HIS A 214 -14.49 -6.70 -3.68
CA HIS A 214 -14.83 -6.71 -2.26
C HIS A 214 -13.84 -7.53 -1.42
N LEU A 215 -13.46 -8.74 -1.86
CA LEU A 215 -12.48 -9.56 -1.14
C LEU A 215 -11.09 -8.93 -1.13
N GLY A 216 -10.69 -8.33 -2.27
CA GLY A 216 -9.50 -7.52 -2.39
C GLY A 216 -9.51 -6.41 -1.34
N SER A 217 -10.65 -5.75 -1.12
CA SER A 217 -10.76 -4.64 -0.18
C SER A 217 -10.79 -5.07 1.29
N ARG A 218 -10.92 -6.36 1.57
CA ARG A 218 -11.06 -6.87 2.94
C ARG A 218 -9.75 -7.41 3.50
N ALA A 219 -8.67 -7.52 2.74
CA ALA A 219 -7.43 -8.10 3.27
C ALA A 219 -6.72 -7.20 4.29
N GLU A 220 -7.17 -5.95 4.44
CA GLU A 220 -6.89 -5.10 5.60
C GLU A 220 -7.37 -5.66 6.94
N SER A 221 -8.43 -6.49 6.93
CA SER A 221 -9.01 -7.06 8.16
C SER A 221 -8.29 -8.33 8.64
N THR A 222 -7.51 -8.99 7.76
CA THR A 222 -6.75 -10.21 8.09
C THR A 222 -5.29 -9.94 8.43
N ALA A 223 -4.73 -8.81 7.98
CA ALA A 223 -3.47 -8.30 8.51
C ALA A 223 -3.80 -7.44 9.75
N GLN A 224 -3.10 -7.63 10.88
CA GLN A 224 -3.20 -6.75 12.07
C GLN A 224 -2.67 -5.32 11.81
N ARG A 225 -3.09 -4.67 10.71
CA ARG A 225 -2.52 -3.43 10.18
C ARG A 225 -3.62 -2.47 9.72
N LEU A 226 -4.45 -2.03 10.66
CA LEU A 226 -5.42 -0.92 10.49
C LEU A 226 -4.79 0.35 9.88
N LEU A 227 -3.48 0.55 10.03
CA LEU A 227 -2.77 1.72 9.52
C LEU A 227 -2.51 1.69 8.00
N ALA A 228 -2.56 0.52 7.33
CA ALA A 228 -2.26 0.41 5.91
C ALA A 228 -3.29 1.15 5.02
N ALA A 229 -4.57 1.13 5.41
CA ALA A 229 -5.65 1.89 4.78
C ALA A 229 -5.37 3.40 4.83
N SER A 230 -4.93 3.88 6.00
CA SER A 230 -4.61 5.29 6.23
C SER A 230 -3.40 5.75 5.42
N GLU A 231 -2.43 4.86 5.16
CA GLU A 231 -1.24 5.18 4.35
C GLU A 231 -1.59 5.30 2.87
N ILE A 232 -2.39 4.37 2.32
CA ILE A 232 -2.88 4.44 0.94
C ILE A 232 -3.71 5.71 0.73
N ALA A 233 -4.61 6.03 1.67
CA ALA A 233 -5.40 7.25 1.62
C ALA A 233 -4.54 8.53 1.73
N ARG A 234 -3.39 8.48 2.41
CA ARG A 234 -2.46 9.62 2.63
C ARG A 234 -1.42 9.82 1.54
N LEU A 235 -0.85 8.75 0.96
CA LEU A 235 0.11 8.78 -0.18
C LEU A 235 -0.41 9.58 -1.37
N VAL A 236 -1.71 9.70 -1.36
CA VAL A 236 -2.54 10.13 -2.43
C VAL A 236 -3.17 11.51 -2.12
N ARG A 237 -2.96 12.02 -0.89
CA ARG A 237 -3.27 13.39 -0.51
C ARG A 237 -1.98 14.23 -0.47
N GLY A 238 -1.52 14.70 -1.63
CA GLY A 238 -0.69 15.91 -1.71
C GLY A 238 0.57 15.83 -2.60
N GLY A 239 0.55 16.57 -3.70
CA GLY A 239 1.72 16.97 -4.49
C GLY A 239 2.19 15.93 -5.52
N HIS A 240 1.62 15.97 -6.73
CA HIS A 240 1.98 15.13 -7.89
C HIS A 240 1.79 13.61 -7.75
N TYR A 241 0.98 13.15 -6.82
CA TYR A 241 0.55 11.75 -6.71
C TYR A 241 -0.95 11.72 -6.34
N SER A 242 -1.73 11.09 -7.20
CA SER A 242 -3.16 11.26 -7.49
C SER A 242 -4.12 10.57 -6.51
N LYS A 243 -5.18 11.32 -6.10
CA LYS A 243 -6.24 11.13 -5.05
C LYS A 243 -6.92 9.73 -5.00
N PRO A 244 -7.42 9.20 -3.85
CA PRO A 244 -7.33 7.75 -3.57
C PRO A 244 -8.57 6.99 -3.98
N ALA A 245 -8.80 6.85 -5.28
CA ALA A 245 -10.09 6.36 -5.76
C ALA A 245 -10.03 4.94 -6.27
N GLY A 246 -10.85 4.07 -5.74
CA GLY A 246 -10.84 2.68 -6.17
C GLY A 246 -9.63 1.91 -5.67
N VAL A 247 -9.26 2.07 -4.41
CA VAL A 247 -8.49 1.00 -3.77
C VAL A 247 -9.49 0.07 -3.11
N PRO A 248 -9.53 -1.22 -3.47
CA PRO A 248 -9.85 -2.23 -2.50
C PRO A 248 -8.78 -2.05 -1.43
N THR A 249 -9.15 -1.42 -0.32
CA THR A 249 -8.44 -1.38 0.95
C THR A 249 -7.53 -2.62 1.08
N GLY A 250 -6.24 -2.41 0.77
CA GLY A 250 -5.21 -3.43 0.56
C GLY A 250 -5.68 -4.70 -0.14
N THR A 251 -5.59 -4.80 -1.47
CA THR A 251 -5.76 -6.09 -2.17
C THR A 251 -4.92 -7.16 -1.50
N GLY A 252 -5.60 -8.19 -0.97
CA GLY A 252 -4.91 -9.33 -0.37
C GLY A 252 -3.87 -9.89 -1.33
N ARG A 253 -2.68 -10.17 -0.77
CA ARG A 253 -1.62 -10.90 -1.46
C ARG A 253 -2.12 -12.34 -1.64
N PHE A 254 -2.86 -12.58 -2.73
CA PHE A 254 -3.28 -13.92 -3.12
C PHE A 254 -2.25 -14.44 -4.12
N GLU A 255 -1.29 -15.19 -3.56
CA GLU A 255 -0.09 -15.78 -4.19
C GLU A 255 1.06 -14.80 -4.52
N ARG A 256 2.19 -14.96 -3.81
CA ARG A 256 3.47 -14.33 -4.15
C ARG A 256 4.04 -14.95 -5.42
N ASP A 257 4.32 -14.13 -6.42
CA ASP A 257 5.53 -14.33 -7.23
C ASP A 257 6.62 -13.44 -6.64
N ALA A 258 7.80 -14.01 -6.40
CA ALA A 258 8.94 -13.28 -5.88
C ALA A 258 9.43 -12.29 -6.94
N VAL A 259 9.12 -11.01 -6.80
CA VAL A 259 9.97 -9.97 -7.39
C VAL A 259 11.31 -10.06 -6.66
N GLU A 260 12.40 -10.25 -7.38
CA GLU A 260 13.74 -10.19 -6.78
C GLU A 260 13.93 -8.77 -6.22
N GLU A 261 13.82 -8.59 -4.92
CA GLU A 261 14.00 -7.28 -4.29
C GLU A 261 15.50 -6.92 -4.31
N VAL A 262 15.81 -5.64 -4.57
CA VAL A 262 17.21 -5.14 -4.56
C VAL A 262 17.78 -5.06 -3.14
N ALA A 263 16.89 -5.00 -2.13
CA ALA A 263 17.21 -5.07 -0.72
C ALA A 263 16.24 -5.99 0.03
N GLN A 264 16.76 -6.79 0.96
CA GLN A 264 16.00 -7.75 1.77
C GLN A 264 15.87 -7.29 3.22
N GLY A 265 14.65 -7.34 3.76
CA GLY A 265 14.33 -6.90 5.11
C GLY A 265 14.14 -8.03 6.13
N ILE A 266 14.58 -7.81 7.35
CA ILE A 266 14.26 -8.62 8.54
C ILE A 266 13.60 -7.71 9.58
N ARG A 267 12.34 -8.01 9.90
CA ARG A 267 11.60 -7.34 10.96
C ARG A 267 11.84 -8.00 12.31
N GLU A 268 11.67 -7.22 13.36
CA GLU A 268 11.90 -7.67 14.74
C GLU A 268 13.30 -8.28 14.87
N PHE A 269 14.28 -7.61 14.25
CA PHE A 269 15.66 -8.12 14.13
C PHE A 269 16.31 -8.29 15.50
N LEU A 270 16.02 -7.36 16.41
CA LEU A 270 16.31 -7.48 17.83
C LEU A 270 15.01 -7.76 18.59
N THR A 271 15.12 -8.34 19.77
CA THR A 271 14.00 -8.32 20.72
C THR A 271 13.70 -6.88 21.13
N GLN A 272 12.46 -6.60 21.56
CA GLN A 272 12.09 -5.25 21.98
C GLN A 272 13.02 -4.69 23.08
N ALA A 273 13.41 -5.53 24.04
CA ALA A 273 14.32 -5.14 25.11
C ALA A 273 15.71 -4.75 24.59
N GLU A 274 16.28 -5.53 23.66
CA GLU A 274 17.56 -5.24 23.03
C GLU A 274 17.50 -3.97 22.15
N HIS A 275 16.41 -3.76 21.41
CA HIS A 275 16.18 -2.54 20.63
C HIS A 275 16.13 -1.30 21.54
N ASP A 276 15.37 -1.38 22.63
CA ASP A 276 15.21 -0.26 23.57
C ASP A 276 16.52 0.05 24.30
N GLU A 277 17.29 -0.98 24.67
CA GLU A 277 18.62 -0.82 25.28
C GLU A 277 19.62 -0.17 24.30
N LEU A 278 19.63 -0.58 23.03
CA LEU A 278 20.47 0.04 22.01
C LEU A 278 20.07 1.49 21.70
N LEU A 279 18.76 1.78 21.67
CA LEU A 279 18.26 3.13 21.49
C LEU A 279 18.64 4.03 22.68
N GLN A 280 18.54 3.52 23.92
CA GLN A 280 18.99 4.24 25.10
C GLN A 280 20.50 4.47 25.08
N TYR A 281 21.28 3.46 24.70
CA TYR A 281 22.72 3.57 24.53
C TYR A 281 23.10 4.66 23.53
N ALA A 282 22.43 4.72 22.37
CA ALA A 282 22.65 5.76 21.37
C ALA A 282 22.40 7.17 21.94
N GLN A 283 21.36 7.34 22.76
CA GLN A 283 21.04 8.61 23.40
C GLN A 283 22.07 9.01 24.47
N ASP A 284 22.48 8.06 25.31
CA ASP A 284 23.46 8.27 26.37
C ASP A 284 24.84 8.62 25.80
N LYS A 285 25.15 8.08 24.61
CA LYS A 285 26.40 8.30 23.88
C LYS A 285 26.42 9.54 23.01
N LYS A 286 25.43 10.43 23.10
CA LYS A 286 25.35 11.67 22.30
C LYS A 286 26.67 12.46 22.21
N ALA A 287 27.41 12.58 23.32
CA ALA A 287 28.65 13.36 23.36
C ALA A 287 29.83 12.70 22.62
N ASP A 288 29.73 11.40 22.36
CA ASP A 288 30.78 10.59 21.72
C ASP A 288 30.60 10.52 20.20
N PHE A 289 29.47 11.02 19.67
CA PHE A 289 29.24 11.13 18.22
C PHE A 289 30.13 12.20 17.58
N SER A 290 30.65 11.90 16.39
CA SER A 290 31.48 12.83 15.60
C SER A 290 30.96 12.98 14.17
N PRO A 291 31.25 14.09 13.47
CA PRO A 291 30.85 14.24 12.06
C PRO A 291 31.43 13.15 11.16
N ALA A 292 30.60 12.59 10.30
CA ALA A 292 31.03 11.58 9.34
C ALA A 292 32.00 12.16 8.30
N SER A 293 32.94 11.33 7.86
CA SER A 293 33.85 11.66 6.76
C SER A 293 33.48 10.89 5.48
N VAL A 294 33.83 11.47 4.33
CA VAL A 294 33.72 10.85 3.01
C VAL A 294 35.11 10.71 2.38
N ARG A 295 35.30 9.69 1.54
CA ARG A 295 36.49 9.57 0.68
C ARG A 295 36.15 10.13 -0.69
N GLN A 296 36.94 11.07 -1.19
CA GLN A 296 36.76 11.61 -2.53
C GLN A 296 37.58 10.78 -3.54
N PRO A 297 37.07 10.57 -4.77
CA PRO A 297 37.82 9.88 -5.81
C PRO A 297 39.19 10.51 -6.04
N GLY A 298 40.27 9.73 -5.90
CA GLY A 298 41.65 10.17 -6.11
C GLY A 298 42.34 10.81 -4.89
N ASN A 299 41.75 10.77 -3.69
CA ASN A 299 42.36 11.25 -2.46
C ASN A 299 42.24 10.22 -1.33
N ASP A 300 43.37 9.73 -0.80
CA ASP A 300 43.40 8.70 0.24
C ASP A 300 42.97 9.20 1.63
N LYS A 301 42.85 10.53 1.83
CA LYS A 301 42.44 11.12 3.11
C LYS A 301 40.93 11.30 3.16
N ALA A 302 40.30 10.76 4.21
CA ALA A 302 38.91 11.02 4.53
C ALA A 302 38.74 12.48 4.97
N VAL A 303 37.72 13.17 4.43
CA VAL A 303 37.42 14.59 4.70
C VAL A 303 35.95 14.72 5.10
N VAL A 304 35.63 15.64 6.01
CA VAL A 304 34.25 16.01 6.32
C VAL A 304 33.74 16.94 5.21
N ASP A 305 32.75 16.48 4.43
CA ASP A 305 32.10 17.25 3.37
C ASP A 305 30.58 17.23 3.56
N GLU A 306 30.07 18.25 4.25
CA GLU A 306 28.64 18.40 4.58
C GLU A 306 27.75 18.61 3.36
N ARG A 307 28.33 18.85 2.17
CA ARG A 307 27.57 18.93 0.91
C ARG A 307 27.24 17.55 0.34
N VAL A 308 27.98 16.53 0.77
CA VAL A 308 27.83 15.14 0.32
C VAL A 308 27.21 14.28 1.41
N ARG A 309 27.62 14.48 2.67
CA ARG A 309 27.12 13.76 3.84
C ARG A 309 27.08 14.70 5.04
N SER A 310 25.87 14.98 5.52
CA SER A 310 25.64 15.68 6.79
C SER A 310 25.07 14.67 7.76
N THR A 311 25.90 14.14 8.66
CA THR A 311 25.54 13.01 9.53
C THR A 311 26.54 12.88 10.68
N LEU A 312 26.07 12.44 11.86
CA LEU A 312 26.92 12.08 12.99
C LEU A 312 27.12 10.55 13.08
N VAL A 313 28.32 10.11 13.46
CA VAL A 313 28.68 8.69 13.59
C VAL A 313 29.34 8.36 14.93
N LEU A 314 29.17 7.11 15.37
CA LEU A 314 29.82 6.48 16.52
C LEU A 314 30.29 5.08 16.11
N ASP A 315 31.61 4.86 16.15
CA ASP A 315 32.23 3.59 15.73
C ASP A 315 32.28 2.54 16.86
N ASP A 316 32.36 2.96 18.11
CA ASP A 316 32.34 2.07 19.27
C ASP A 316 30.90 1.79 19.71
N LEU A 317 30.39 0.61 19.39
CA LEU A 317 29.07 0.13 19.81
C LEU A 317 29.12 -0.70 21.11
N GLY A 318 30.29 -0.84 21.72
CA GLY A 318 30.49 -1.66 22.91
C GLY A 318 29.98 -3.09 22.73
N HIS A 319 29.18 -3.58 23.68
CA HIS A 319 28.68 -4.95 23.65
C HIS A 319 27.64 -5.20 22.53
N PHE A 320 27.04 -4.15 21.97
CA PHE A 320 26.07 -4.27 20.88
C PHE A 320 26.73 -4.69 19.56
N GLU A 321 28.04 -4.44 19.39
CA GLU A 321 28.77 -4.91 18.20
C GLU A 321 28.68 -6.43 18.09
N ARG A 322 28.89 -7.14 19.20
CA ARG A 322 28.78 -8.60 19.26
C ARG A 322 27.34 -9.06 19.04
N LEU A 323 26.36 -8.42 19.70
CA LEU A 323 24.94 -8.75 19.57
C LEU A 323 24.48 -8.66 18.10
N LEU A 324 24.73 -7.52 17.47
CA LEU A 324 24.35 -7.28 16.07
C LEU A 324 25.08 -8.23 15.12
N THR A 325 26.38 -8.47 15.35
CA THR A 325 27.17 -9.43 14.56
C THR A 325 26.59 -10.84 14.61
N GLU A 326 26.19 -11.31 15.79
CA GLU A 326 25.56 -12.63 15.97
C GLU A 326 24.22 -12.69 15.22
N ARG A 327 23.36 -11.67 15.37
CA ARG A 327 22.07 -11.58 14.64
C ARG A 327 22.23 -11.50 13.12
N ILE A 328 23.22 -10.75 12.62
CA ILE A 328 23.54 -10.69 11.20
C ILE A 328 23.87 -12.09 10.68
N LYS A 329 24.73 -12.84 11.39
CA LYS A 329 25.13 -14.20 11.01
C LYS A 329 23.95 -15.18 11.01
N GLU A 330 23.04 -15.07 11.98
CA GLU A 330 21.82 -15.89 12.06
C GLU A 330 20.94 -15.74 10.81
N HIS A 331 20.86 -14.52 10.25
CA HIS A 331 19.98 -14.22 9.11
C HIS A 331 20.67 -14.25 7.75
N LEU A 332 22.01 -14.26 7.71
CA LEU A 332 22.80 -14.05 6.48
C LEU A 332 22.46 -15.02 5.35
N GLU A 333 22.33 -16.32 5.65
CA GLU A 333 22.06 -17.31 4.60
C GLU A 333 20.65 -17.15 4.02
N ALA A 334 19.66 -16.90 4.88
CA ALA A 334 18.29 -16.66 4.44
C ALA A 334 18.18 -15.38 3.59
N VAL A 335 18.88 -14.32 3.98
CA VAL A 335 18.95 -13.05 3.25
C VAL A 335 19.64 -13.23 1.89
N ARG A 336 20.81 -13.89 1.86
CA ARG A 336 21.54 -14.16 0.61
C ARG A 336 20.72 -14.96 -0.39
N SER A 337 20.02 -15.99 0.09
CA SER A 337 19.15 -16.80 -0.77
C SER A 337 18.05 -15.96 -1.42
N ARG A 338 17.43 -15.02 -0.69
CA ARG A 338 16.40 -14.14 -1.23
C ARG A 338 16.94 -13.02 -2.14
N LEU A 339 18.15 -12.54 -1.87
CA LEU A 339 18.87 -11.61 -2.75
C LEU A 339 19.42 -12.28 -4.03
N ASN A 340 19.26 -13.60 -4.17
CA ASN A 340 19.93 -14.38 -5.22
C ASN A 340 21.45 -14.11 -5.27
N HIS A 341 22.05 -13.96 -4.08
CA HIS A 341 23.44 -13.55 -3.95
C HIS A 341 24.34 -14.74 -3.61
N ALA A 342 25.39 -14.91 -4.41
CA ALA A 342 26.29 -16.06 -4.32
C ALA A 342 26.94 -16.21 -2.93
N ALA A 343 27.30 -17.44 -2.59
CA ALA A 343 28.05 -17.69 -1.38
C ALA A 343 29.46 -17.11 -1.46
N PHE A 344 29.89 -16.50 -0.36
CA PHE A 344 31.23 -15.95 -0.20
C PHE A 344 31.81 -16.35 1.16
N PRO A 345 33.14 -16.49 1.27
CA PRO A 345 33.77 -16.78 2.54
C PRO A 345 33.61 -15.58 3.48
N LEU A 346 32.91 -15.76 4.60
CA LEU A 346 32.62 -14.67 5.54
C LEU A 346 33.91 -14.14 6.20
N GLY A 347 34.18 -12.87 5.98
CA GLY A 347 35.23 -12.08 6.63
C GLY A 347 34.73 -11.35 7.87
N ARG A 348 35.29 -10.16 8.12
CA ARG A 348 34.86 -9.29 9.24
C ARG A 348 33.52 -8.64 8.95
N ILE A 349 32.82 -8.22 10.01
CA ILE A 349 31.63 -7.37 9.93
C ILE A 349 31.99 -6.06 10.62
N GLU A 350 31.96 -4.97 9.86
CA GLU A 350 32.17 -3.60 10.37
C GLU A 350 30.80 -3.01 10.72
N LEU A 351 30.67 -2.33 11.86
CA LEU A 351 29.43 -1.68 12.28
C LEU A 351 29.71 -0.22 12.68
N GLN A 352 28.78 0.67 12.35
CA GLN A 352 28.84 2.09 12.68
C GLN A 352 27.43 2.59 13.02
N LEU A 353 27.27 3.17 14.21
CA LEU A 353 26.03 3.81 14.61
C LEU A 353 25.99 5.23 14.03
N THR A 354 24.84 5.61 13.50
CA THR A 354 24.63 6.84 12.75
C THR A 354 23.42 7.59 13.31
N ALA A 355 23.54 8.91 13.43
CA ALA A 355 22.45 9.80 13.80
C ALA A 355 22.29 10.91 12.74
N ASN A 356 21.11 10.96 12.13
CA ASN A 356 20.71 11.99 11.17
C ASN A 356 19.69 12.95 11.82
N GLY A 357 20.10 14.20 12.04
CA GLY A 357 19.28 15.29 12.55
C GLY A 357 18.43 15.99 11.49
N ASP A 358 17.93 17.19 11.80
CA ASP A 358 17.12 17.99 10.85
C ASP A 358 17.97 18.42 9.64
N ARG A 359 17.49 18.11 8.44
CA ARG A 359 18.09 18.35 7.12
C ARG A 359 19.32 17.50 6.78
N ASP A 360 19.68 16.55 7.63
CA ASP A 360 20.74 15.60 7.32
C ASP A 360 20.35 14.70 6.14
N PHE A 361 21.35 14.33 5.34
CA PHE A 361 21.22 13.47 4.16
C PHE A 361 22.55 12.79 3.85
N PHE A 362 22.52 11.79 3.00
CA PHE A 362 23.71 11.23 2.36
C PHE A 362 23.39 11.00 0.88
N GLY A 363 24.05 11.75 0.00
CA GLY A 363 23.81 11.66 -1.43
C GLY A 363 24.13 10.28 -2.02
N LEU A 364 23.80 10.10 -3.30
CA LEU A 364 24.04 8.86 -4.02
C LEU A 364 25.51 8.45 -3.94
N HIS A 365 25.74 7.25 -3.41
CA HIS A 365 27.07 6.67 -3.24
C HIS A 365 27.01 5.15 -3.29
N ARG A 366 28.19 4.54 -3.24
CA ARG A 366 28.37 3.09 -3.16
C ARG A 366 29.27 2.78 -1.98
N ASP A 367 28.99 1.65 -1.33
CA ASP A 367 29.75 1.23 -0.15
C ASP A 367 30.98 0.39 -0.49
N SER A 368 31.03 -0.16 -1.70
CA SER A 368 32.19 -0.86 -2.24
C SER A 368 32.67 -0.25 -3.56
N GLU A 369 33.98 -0.18 -3.74
CA GLU A 369 34.64 0.14 -5.02
C GLU A 369 35.37 -1.09 -5.56
N ASP A 370 35.95 -0.98 -6.76
CA ASP A 370 36.74 -2.05 -7.37
C ASP A 370 37.92 -2.44 -6.46
N GLY A 371 37.95 -3.72 -6.07
CA GLY A 371 38.97 -4.25 -5.16
C GLY A 371 38.59 -4.24 -3.68
N ASP A 372 37.43 -3.68 -3.30
CA ASP A 372 36.91 -3.79 -1.94
C ASP A 372 36.47 -5.23 -1.61
N THR A 373 36.47 -5.55 -0.32
CA THR A 373 36.01 -6.81 0.27
C THR A 373 34.57 -6.71 0.79
N ARG A 374 33.96 -5.52 0.85
CA ARG A 374 32.56 -5.33 1.25
C ARG A 374 31.61 -5.97 0.24
N GLU A 375 30.91 -7.01 0.66
CA GLU A 375 30.03 -7.78 -0.21
C GLU A 375 28.56 -7.40 -0.01
N LEU A 376 28.12 -7.31 1.25
CA LEU A 376 26.77 -6.88 1.60
C LEU A 376 26.82 -5.69 2.57
N THR A 377 25.89 -4.77 2.37
CA THR A 377 25.60 -3.66 3.28
C THR A 377 24.41 -4.00 4.15
N PHE A 378 24.48 -3.61 5.41
CA PHE A 378 23.47 -3.79 6.44
C PHE A 378 23.05 -2.42 6.97
N VAL A 379 21.75 -2.19 7.13
CA VAL A 379 21.23 -0.97 7.77
C VAL A 379 20.11 -1.36 8.73
N TYR A 380 20.32 -1.16 10.02
CA TYR A 380 19.32 -1.36 11.06
C TYR A 380 18.77 -0.02 11.54
N PHE A 381 17.46 0.16 11.49
CA PHE A 381 16.81 1.42 11.86
C PHE A 381 16.38 1.43 13.32
N LEU A 382 16.71 2.53 13.99
CA LEU A 382 16.48 2.78 15.41
C LEU A 382 15.67 4.07 15.56
N SER A 383 14.55 4.02 16.28
CA SER A 383 13.81 5.24 16.61
C SER A 383 12.85 5.02 17.77
N PRO A 384 12.61 6.06 18.61
CA PRO A 384 11.53 5.99 19.59
C PRO A 384 10.17 5.91 18.90
N GLU A 385 9.24 5.18 19.51
CA GLU A 385 7.84 5.14 19.07
C GLU A 385 6.95 6.04 19.96
N PRO A 386 6.14 6.95 19.37
CA PRO A 386 6.01 7.23 17.93
C PRO A 386 7.21 8.00 17.37
N ARG A 387 7.57 7.70 16.12
CA ARG A 387 8.67 8.36 15.39
C ARG A 387 8.51 9.88 15.37
N ARG A 388 9.58 10.61 15.70
CA ARG A 388 9.59 12.08 15.81
C ARG A 388 10.22 12.81 14.62
N TYR A 389 10.52 12.08 13.55
CA TYR A 389 11.04 12.60 12.29
C TYR A 389 10.23 12.11 11.09
N SER A 390 10.40 12.80 9.96
CA SER A 390 9.86 12.45 8.64
C SER A 390 10.96 12.53 7.59
N GLY A 391 10.80 11.86 6.44
CA GLY A 391 11.89 11.72 5.47
C GLY A 391 12.95 10.73 5.93
N GLY A 392 14.15 10.79 5.36
CA GLY A 392 15.23 9.87 5.71
C GLY A 392 15.12 8.49 5.07
N GLU A 393 14.34 8.34 4.02
CA GLU A 393 14.22 7.08 3.30
C GLU A 393 15.58 6.65 2.75
N LEU A 394 15.88 5.35 2.87
CA LEU A 394 17.03 4.74 2.21
C LEU A 394 16.58 4.32 0.81
N ARG A 395 17.16 4.88 -0.24
CA ARG A 395 16.87 4.44 -1.61
C ARG A 395 18.06 3.64 -2.13
N VAL A 396 17.79 2.41 -2.57
CA VAL A 396 18.80 1.48 -3.13
C VAL A 396 18.46 1.24 -4.58
N PHE A 397 19.44 1.41 -5.46
CA PHE A 397 19.35 1.15 -6.89
C PHE A 397 20.09 -0.15 -7.21
N GLU A 398 19.49 -1.01 -8.01
CA GLU A 398 20.25 -2.10 -8.58
C GLU A 398 21.40 -1.52 -9.40
N THR A 399 22.59 -2.09 -9.23
CA THR A 399 23.78 -1.67 -9.98
C THR A 399 24.40 -2.87 -10.64
N VAL A 400 24.56 -2.76 -11.96
CA VAL A 400 25.05 -3.82 -12.84
C VAL A 400 26.35 -3.39 -13.54
N PRO A 401 27.22 -4.34 -13.90
CA PRO A 401 28.38 -4.05 -14.73
C PRO A 401 27.96 -3.83 -16.20
N GLU A 402 28.30 -2.67 -16.75
CA GLU A 402 28.12 -2.29 -18.15
C GLU A 402 29.41 -1.66 -18.67
N ASP A 403 29.95 -2.17 -19.79
CA ASP A 403 31.22 -1.71 -20.40
C ASP A 403 32.41 -1.57 -19.41
N GLY A 404 32.49 -2.49 -18.45
CA GLY A 404 33.55 -2.50 -17.43
C GLY A 404 33.40 -1.45 -16.33
N ARG A 405 32.21 -0.84 -16.20
CA ARG A 405 31.85 0.10 -15.14
C ARG A 405 30.58 -0.37 -14.43
N LEU A 406 30.43 0.00 -13.17
CA LEU A 406 29.19 -0.22 -12.42
C LEU A 406 28.22 0.94 -12.65
N VAL A 407 27.05 0.63 -13.21
CA VAL A 407 26.01 1.61 -13.57
C VAL A 407 24.71 1.26 -12.82
N PRO A 408 24.06 2.22 -12.15
CA PRO A 408 22.75 2.01 -11.55
C PRO A 408 21.68 1.89 -12.63
N THR A 409 20.78 0.92 -12.49
CA THR A 409 19.61 0.76 -13.35
C THR A 409 18.45 1.63 -12.86
N ASP A 410 17.34 1.62 -13.60
CA ASP A 410 16.08 2.22 -13.19
C ASP A 410 15.37 1.45 -12.06
N ARG A 411 15.78 0.20 -11.81
CA ARG A 411 15.25 -0.64 -10.74
C ARG A 411 15.79 -0.16 -9.40
N SER A 412 14.88 0.35 -8.56
CA SER A 412 15.21 0.83 -7.22
C SER A 412 14.17 0.44 -6.18
N GLN A 413 14.56 0.47 -4.92
CA GLN A 413 13.69 0.27 -3.76
C GLN A 413 13.93 1.39 -2.77
N THR A 414 12.87 2.11 -2.41
CA THR A 414 12.90 3.14 -1.37
C THR A 414 12.34 2.54 -0.09
N ILE A 415 13.15 2.51 0.96
CA ILE A 415 12.85 1.95 2.27
C ILE A 415 12.60 3.08 3.27
N VAL A 416 11.40 3.08 3.83
CA VAL A 416 11.05 3.96 4.94
C VAL A 416 11.69 3.43 6.23
N PRO A 417 12.47 4.25 6.96
CA PRO A 417 13.11 3.82 8.21
C PRO A 417 12.04 3.57 9.28
N ARG A 418 11.92 2.33 9.72
CA ARG A 418 11.00 1.88 10.78
C ARG A 418 11.79 1.26 11.92
N ALA A 419 11.37 1.51 13.15
CA ALA A 419 12.00 0.91 14.31
C ALA A 419 12.09 -0.62 14.16
N ASN A 420 13.21 -1.18 14.59
CA ASN A 420 13.47 -2.62 14.61
C ASN A 420 13.40 -3.33 13.24
N LEU A 421 13.71 -2.61 12.16
CA LEU A 421 13.88 -3.14 10.80
C LEU A 421 15.35 -3.15 10.41
N ALA A 422 15.86 -4.33 10.03
CA ALA A 422 17.17 -4.50 9.40
C ALA A 422 17.03 -4.71 7.88
N MET A 423 17.81 -3.99 7.09
CA MET A 423 17.89 -4.13 5.64
C MET A 423 19.26 -4.64 5.22
N PHE A 424 19.28 -5.45 4.17
CA PHE A 424 20.49 -6.01 3.56
C PHE A 424 20.44 -5.84 2.05
N PHE A 425 21.54 -5.43 1.43
CA PHE A 425 21.65 -5.33 -0.03
C PHE A 425 23.11 -5.47 -0.48
N PRO A 426 23.40 -5.83 -1.73
CA PRO A 426 24.78 -5.90 -2.24
C PRO A 426 25.48 -4.55 -2.10
N SER A 427 26.68 -4.49 -1.53
CA SER A 427 27.41 -3.22 -1.30
C SER A 427 27.76 -2.47 -2.59
N ARG A 428 27.75 -3.20 -3.72
CA ARG A 428 27.93 -2.61 -5.06
C ARG A 428 26.74 -1.77 -5.52
N HIS A 429 25.59 -1.87 -4.86
CA HIS A 429 24.41 -1.09 -5.22
C HIS A 429 24.56 0.36 -4.80
N ASP A 430 24.31 1.26 -5.75
CA ASP A 430 24.22 2.68 -5.47
C ASP A 430 23.02 2.95 -4.56
N HIS A 431 23.21 3.80 -3.57
CA HIS A 431 22.16 4.15 -2.64
C HIS A 431 22.34 5.54 -2.04
N GLU A 432 21.25 6.08 -1.51
CA GLU A 432 21.19 7.40 -0.89
C GLU A 432 20.28 7.39 0.33
N VAL A 433 20.51 8.33 1.24
CA VAL A 433 19.60 8.66 2.34
C VAL A 433 18.99 10.02 2.04
N LEU A 434 17.66 10.02 1.81
CA LEU A 434 16.92 11.24 1.51
C LEU A 434 16.92 12.20 2.71
N PRO A 435 16.69 13.51 2.49
CA PRO A 435 16.71 14.49 3.57
C PRO A 435 15.77 14.15 4.72
N VAL A 436 16.30 14.20 5.94
CA VAL A 436 15.54 14.01 7.18
C VAL A 436 14.95 15.34 7.63
N ARG A 437 13.75 15.33 8.21
CA ARG A 437 13.13 16.47 8.89
C ARG A 437 12.82 16.10 10.32
N VAL A 438 13.44 16.82 11.26
CA VAL A 438 13.26 16.65 12.72
C VAL A 438 12.75 17.97 13.30
N PRO A 439 11.42 18.17 13.43
CA PRO A 439 10.85 19.46 13.82
C PRO A 439 11.36 20.00 15.16
N SER A 440 11.62 19.11 16.13
CA SER A 440 12.13 19.48 17.45
C SER A 440 13.62 19.83 17.44
N LYS A 441 14.37 19.36 16.42
CA LYS A 441 15.84 19.39 16.34
C LYS A 441 16.55 18.76 17.54
N ALA A 442 15.83 18.00 18.36
CA ALA A 442 16.41 17.29 19.50
C ALA A 442 17.15 16.06 18.99
N PHE A 443 18.34 15.80 19.55
CA PHE A 443 19.13 14.62 19.19
C PHE A 443 18.38 13.30 19.42
N ALA A 444 17.61 13.21 20.51
CA ALA A 444 16.80 12.04 20.81
C ALA A 444 15.69 11.77 19.77
N ASP A 445 15.34 12.78 18.97
CA ASP A 445 14.33 12.69 17.91
C ASP A 445 14.95 12.45 16.52
N SER A 446 16.29 12.30 16.44
CA SER A 446 17.01 12.00 15.21
C SER A 446 16.59 10.66 14.60
N ARG A 447 16.87 10.50 13.31
CA ARG A 447 16.85 9.20 12.65
C ARG A 447 18.15 8.48 12.99
N PHE A 448 18.06 7.42 13.79
CA PHE A 448 19.20 6.58 14.12
C PHE A 448 19.25 5.36 13.21
N SER A 449 20.46 4.94 12.85
CA SER A 449 20.68 3.65 12.21
C SER A 449 22.03 3.05 12.56
N VAL A 450 22.11 1.73 12.69
CA VAL A 450 23.40 1.04 12.63
C VAL A 450 23.63 0.59 11.20
N THR A 451 24.60 1.21 10.54
CA THR A 451 25.08 0.78 9.22
C THR A 451 26.22 -0.20 9.43
N GLY A 452 26.30 -1.23 8.58
CA GLY A 452 27.36 -2.22 8.65
C GLY A 452 27.75 -2.77 7.29
N TRP A 453 28.96 -3.30 7.23
CA TRP A 453 29.53 -3.90 6.03
C TRP A 453 30.02 -5.31 6.32
N ILE A 454 29.50 -6.27 5.55
CA ILE A 454 29.84 -7.69 5.65
C ILE A 454 30.90 -7.97 4.59
N HIS A 455 32.11 -8.31 5.04
CA HIS A 455 33.23 -8.54 4.13
C HIS A 455 33.31 -10.00 3.68
N ARG A 456 33.82 -10.22 2.47
CA ARG A 456 34.44 -11.49 2.07
C ARG A 456 35.88 -11.58 2.56
N GLN A 457 36.40 -12.81 2.71
CA GLN A 457 37.81 -13.07 3.05
C GLN A 457 38.78 -12.70 1.93
#